data_AF-A0AAW2TZU7-F1
#
_entry.id   AF-A0AAW2TZU7-F1
#
_cell.length_a   1.000
_cell.length_b   1.000
_cell.length_c   1.000
_cell.angle_alpha   90.00
_cell.angle_beta   90.00
_cell.angle_gamma   90.00
#
_symmetry.space_group_name_H-M   'P 1'
#
loop_
_entity.id
_entity.type
_entity.pdbx_description
1 polymer ?
#
loop_
_entity_poly.entity_id
_entity_poly.type
_entity_poly.pdbx_seq_one_letter_code
_entity_poly.pdbx_strand_id
1 'polypeptide(L)'
;MKNRDVMRQRAPSAWMNPILPDCKYCKQHNCVKPILTKKKSINWLFLLLGQMVGCCKLSELKYFCKHTKNHRTGAKDRVLYLAYLELCRQLNPEGPSIDELLIGIH
;
A
#
# COMPACT_ATOMS: atom_id res chain seq x y z
N MET A 1 -16.94 10.55 4.05
CA MET A 1 -17.56 9.62 3.08
C MET A 1 -17.50 10.17 1.65
N LYS A 2 -16.42 10.87 1.24
CA LYS A 2 -16.37 11.54 -0.08
C LYS A 2 -15.33 10.95 -1.03
N ASN A 3 -14.23 10.35 -0.57
CA ASN A 3 -13.17 9.85 -1.46
C ASN A 3 -13.21 8.36 -1.83
N ARG A 4 -14.05 7.54 -1.17
CA ARG A 4 -14.26 6.12 -1.54
C ARG A 4 -14.85 5.98 -2.94
N ASP A 5 -15.73 6.90 -3.31
CA ASP A 5 -16.42 6.93 -4.60
C ASP A 5 -15.56 7.53 -5.71
N VAL A 6 -14.70 8.51 -5.39
CA VAL A 6 -13.75 9.14 -6.34
C VAL A 6 -12.71 8.14 -6.84
N MET A 7 -12.13 7.35 -5.95
CA MET A 7 -11.12 6.35 -6.31
C MET A 7 -11.71 5.05 -6.89
N ARG A 8 -13.05 4.92 -6.93
CA ARG A 8 -13.76 3.70 -7.36
C ARG A 8 -13.20 2.41 -6.74
N GLN A 9 -12.75 2.51 -5.48
CA GLN A 9 -12.08 1.43 -4.74
C GLN A 9 -10.81 0.88 -5.41
N ARG A 10 -10.06 1.72 -6.13
CA ARG A 10 -8.80 1.38 -6.80
C ARG A 10 -7.68 2.27 -6.30
N ALA A 11 -6.48 1.70 -6.20
CA ALA A 11 -5.29 2.46 -5.86
C ALA A 11 -4.91 3.39 -7.04
N PRO A 12 -4.51 4.65 -6.77
CA PRO A 12 -4.00 5.54 -7.80
C PRO A 12 -2.72 5.01 -8.43
N SER A 13 -2.40 5.49 -9.63
CA SER A 13 -1.20 5.08 -10.39
C SER A 13 0.11 5.29 -9.62
N ALA A 14 0.19 6.34 -8.79
CA ALA A 14 1.33 6.61 -7.92
C ALA A 14 1.57 5.50 -6.87
N TRP A 15 0.52 4.87 -6.36
CA TRP A 15 0.67 3.74 -5.42
C TRP A 15 1.06 2.45 -6.14
N MET A 16 0.61 2.28 -7.38
CA MET A 16 0.97 1.12 -8.21
C MET A 16 2.42 1.16 -8.67
N ASN A 17 2.99 2.36 -8.79
CA ASN A 17 4.36 2.62 -9.21
C ASN A 17 5.08 3.46 -8.13
N PRO A 18 5.43 2.84 -6.99
CA PRO A 18 6.03 3.56 -5.87
C PRO A 18 7.37 4.18 -6.29
N ILE A 19 7.64 5.38 -5.77
CA ILE A 19 8.94 6.03 -5.88
C ILE A 19 9.89 5.35 -4.89
N LEU A 20 10.97 4.81 -5.40
CA LEU A 20 11.97 4.03 -4.68
C LEU A 20 13.24 4.86 -4.49
N PRO A 21 14.03 4.55 -3.45
CA PRO A 21 15.34 5.15 -3.31
C PRO A 21 16.28 4.81 -4.47
N ASP A 22 17.19 5.74 -4.74
CA ASP A 22 18.30 5.53 -5.64
C ASP A 22 19.35 4.62 -5.00
N CYS A 23 20.01 3.81 -5.81
CA CYS A 23 21.10 2.97 -5.31
C CYS A 23 22.42 3.72 -5.33
N LYS A 24 22.98 3.99 -4.14
CA LYS A 24 24.29 4.66 -4.01
C LYS A 24 25.47 3.90 -4.63
N TYR A 25 25.31 2.59 -4.88
CA TYR A 25 26.36 1.70 -5.40
C TYR A 25 26.29 1.55 -6.92
N CYS A 26 25.13 1.16 -7.49
CA CYS A 26 24.98 1.02 -8.94
C CYS A 26 24.57 2.32 -9.65
N LYS A 27 24.32 3.40 -8.90
CA LYS A 27 23.92 4.74 -9.38
C LYS A 27 22.62 4.78 -10.20
N GLN A 28 21.85 3.69 -10.20
CA GLN A 28 20.53 3.68 -10.82
C GLN A 28 19.53 4.40 -9.94
N HIS A 29 18.66 5.18 -10.59
CA HIS A 29 17.57 5.88 -9.95
C HIS A 29 16.37 4.97 -9.73
N ASN A 30 15.60 5.24 -8.67
CA ASN A 30 14.30 4.60 -8.43
C ASN A 30 14.34 3.06 -8.52
N CYS A 31 15.36 2.42 -7.94
CA CYS A 31 15.64 1.00 -8.19
C CYS A 31 15.70 0.12 -6.92
N VAL A 32 15.81 0.71 -5.73
CA VAL A 32 15.96 -0.05 -4.48
C VAL A 32 14.59 -0.56 -4.01
N LYS A 33 14.34 -1.86 -4.21
CA LYS A 33 13.09 -2.54 -3.84
C LYS A 33 13.23 -3.34 -2.54
N PRO A 34 12.15 -3.45 -1.74
CA PRO A 34 12.15 -4.34 -0.59
C PRO A 34 12.21 -5.82 -1.03
N ILE A 35 12.98 -6.62 -0.30
CA ILE A 35 13.05 -8.07 -0.52
C ILE A 35 11.97 -8.74 0.33
N LEU A 36 10.91 -9.23 -0.32
CA LEU A 36 9.77 -9.88 0.33
C LEU A 36 9.92 -11.40 0.19
N THR A 37 10.28 -12.09 1.28
CA THR A 37 10.54 -13.54 1.28
C THR A 37 9.31 -14.35 1.65
N LYS A 38 8.93 -14.36 2.94
CA LYS A 38 7.76 -15.09 3.45
C LYS A 38 6.65 -14.11 3.79
N LYS A 39 5.43 -14.38 3.30
CA LYS A 39 4.25 -13.51 3.51
C LYS A 39 4.00 -13.16 4.98
N LYS A 40 4.25 -14.11 5.90
CA LYS A 40 4.09 -13.94 7.35
C LYS A 40 5.13 -13.04 8.01
N SER A 41 6.28 -12.82 7.37
CA SER A 41 7.38 -11.99 7.90
C SER A 41 7.46 -10.62 7.21
N ILE A 42 6.49 -10.28 6.36
CA ILE A 42 6.43 -8.96 5.74
C ILE A 42 6.16 -7.93 6.84
N ASN A 43 7.04 -6.94 6.98
CA ASN A 43 6.80 -5.79 7.83
C ASN A 43 5.89 -4.80 7.09
N TRP A 44 4.58 -4.97 7.23
CA TRP A 44 3.59 -4.15 6.53
C TRP A 44 3.62 -2.68 6.94
N LEU A 45 3.95 -2.38 8.20
CA LEU A 45 4.08 -1.02 8.70
C LEU A 45 5.26 -0.30 8.01
N PHE A 46 6.41 -0.96 7.89
CA PHE A 46 7.56 -0.39 7.18
C PHE A 46 7.24 -0.11 5.72
N LEU A 47 6.54 -1.03 5.05
CA LEU A 47 6.11 -0.81 3.67
C LEU A 47 5.11 0.34 3.54
N LEU A 48 4.21 0.55 4.51
CA LEU A 48 3.30 1.69 4.53
C LEU A 48 4.07 3.00 4.66
N LEU A 49 4.91 3.12 5.70
CA LEU A 49 5.65 4.35 6.01
C LEU A 49 6.63 4.73 4.90
N GLY A 50 7.24 3.74 4.24
CA GLY A 50 8.11 3.95 3.08
C GLY A 50 7.36 4.15 1.75
N GLN A 51 6.02 4.18 1.75
CA GLN A 51 5.20 4.21 0.52
C GLN A 51 5.49 3.06 -0.47
N MET A 52 5.94 1.91 0.04
CA MET A 52 6.37 0.74 -0.75
C MET A 52 5.34 -0.40 -0.81
N VAL A 53 4.12 -0.24 -0.29
CA VAL A 53 3.08 -1.30 -0.35
C VAL A 53 2.79 -1.72 -1.81
N GLY A 54 2.93 -0.80 -2.76
CA GLY A 54 2.86 -1.07 -4.19
C GLY A 54 3.87 -2.09 -4.72
N CYS A 55 5.01 -2.26 -4.04
CA CYS A 55 6.03 -3.26 -4.40
C CYS A 55 5.55 -4.70 -4.20
N CYS A 56 4.52 -4.92 -3.36
CA CYS A 56 4.00 -6.24 -3.10
C CYS A 56 3.40 -6.89 -4.35
N LYS A 57 3.57 -8.20 -4.47
CA LYS A 57 2.85 -9.05 -5.41
C LYS A 57 1.38 -9.15 -4.99
N LEU A 58 0.50 -9.40 -5.96
CA LEU A 58 -0.92 -9.63 -5.70
C LEU A 58 -1.16 -10.73 -4.65
N SER A 59 -0.33 -11.78 -4.65
CA SER A 59 -0.47 -12.91 -3.71
C SER A 59 -0.08 -12.56 -2.27
N GLU A 60 0.75 -11.53 -2.05
CA GLU A 60 1.10 -10.99 -0.74
C GLU A 60 -0.02 -10.07 -0.25
N LEU A 61 -0.52 -9.17 -1.11
CA LEU A 61 -1.65 -8.30 -0.79
C LEU A 61 -2.91 -9.11 -0.45
N LYS A 62 -3.21 -10.17 -1.22
CA LYS A 62 -4.30 -11.10 -0.91
C LYS A 62 -4.08 -11.83 0.42
N TYR A 63 -2.83 -12.14 0.78
CA TYR A 63 -2.51 -12.75 2.06
C TYR A 63 -2.79 -11.77 3.20
N PHE A 64 -2.35 -10.52 3.10
CA PHE A 64 -2.67 -9.49 4.08
C PHE A 64 -4.18 -9.34 4.26
N CYS A 65 -4.92 -9.11 3.16
CA CYS A 65 -6.37 -8.94 3.20
C CYS A 65 -7.09 -10.14 3.82
N LYS A 66 -6.62 -11.38 3.56
CA LYS A 66 -7.17 -12.59 4.20
C LYS A 66 -7.05 -12.51 5.74
N HIS A 67 -5.92 -12.06 6.26
CA HIS A 67 -5.65 -12.05 7.70
C HIS A 67 -6.22 -10.81 8.41
N THR A 68 -6.62 -9.79 7.65
CA THR A 68 -7.32 -8.61 8.17
C THR A 68 -8.82 -8.62 7.86
N LYS A 69 -9.37 -9.77 7.42
CA LYS A 69 -10.80 -9.95 7.08
C LYS A 69 -11.32 -8.99 5.99
N ASN A 70 -10.44 -8.55 5.09
CA ASN A 70 -10.78 -7.72 3.95
C ASN A 70 -11.04 -8.57 2.69
N HIS A 71 -11.85 -8.03 1.78
CA HIS A 71 -12.12 -8.65 0.49
C HIS A 71 -10.82 -8.82 -0.31
N ARG A 72 -10.65 -10.00 -0.93
CA ARG A 72 -9.38 -10.41 -1.57
C ARG A 72 -9.49 -10.75 -3.05
N THR A 73 -10.67 -10.57 -3.65
CA THR A 73 -10.86 -10.80 -5.09
C THR A 73 -10.72 -9.48 -5.85
N GLY A 74 -10.25 -9.56 -7.09
CA GLY A 74 -9.97 -8.39 -7.93
C GLY A 74 -8.52 -8.26 -8.38
N ALA A 75 -8.29 -7.25 -9.22
CA ALA A 75 -6.99 -6.85 -9.73
C ALA A 75 -6.11 -6.20 -8.63
N LYS A 76 -4.81 -6.07 -8.91
CA LYS A 76 -3.82 -5.60 -7.94
C LYS A 76 -4.14 -4.22 -7.37
N ASP A 77 -4.60 -3.29 -8.19
CA ASP A 77 -5.01 -1.94 -7.78
C ASP A 77 -6.14 -1.94 -6.75
N ARG A 78 -7.13 -2.83 -6.89
CA ARG A 78 -8.23 -2.96 -5.91
C ARG A 78 -7.76 -3.55 -4.58
N VAL A 79 -6.97 -4.62 -4.63
CA VAL A 79 -6.47 -5.28 -3.42
C VAL A 79 -5.44 -4.40 -2.70
N LEU A 80 -4.62 -3.65 -3.45
CA LEU A 80 -3.68 -2.67 -2.92
C LEU A 80 -4.40 -1.54 -2.18
N TYR A 81 -5.48 -1.01 -2.75
CA TYR A 81 -6.30 0.01 -2.10
C TYR A 81 -6.83 -0.48 -0.75
N LEU A 82 -7.43 -1.67 -0.70
CA LEU A 82 -7.95 -2.26 0.54
C LEU A 82 -6.84 -2.50 1.57
N ALA A 83 -5.68 -3.01 1.13
CA ALA A 83 -4.54 -3.21 2.02
C ALA A 83 -4.05 -1.90 2.63
N TYR A 84 -3.94 -0.83 1.83
CA TYR A 84 -3.55 0.49 2.29
C TYR A 84 -4.52 1.05 3.33
N LEU A 85 -5.83 0.99 3.05
CA LEU A 85 -6.86 1.46 3.97
C LEU A 85 -6.79 0.74 5.32
N GLU A 86 -6.66 -0.57 5.28
CA GLU A 86 -6.57 -1.37 6.49
C GLU A 86 -5.28 -1.08 7.28
N LEU A 87 -4.15 -0.84 6.61
CA LEU A 87 -2.91 -0.45 7.27
C LEU A 87 -3.03 0.92 7.94
N CYS A 88 -3.64 1.92 7.27
CA CYS A 88 -3.92 3.21 7.90
C CYS A 88 -4.83 3.06 9.13
N ARG A 89 -5.87 2.23 9.03
CA ARG A 89 -6.78 1.95 10.16
C ARG A 89 -6.07 1.28 11.33
N GLN A 90 -5.11 0.39 11.08
CA GLN A 90 -4.32 -0.24 12.13
C GLN A 90 -3.34 0.75 12.79
N LEU A 91 -2.78 1.67 12.01
CA LEU A 91 -1.82 2.66 12.49
C LEU A 91 -2.49 3.77 13.33
N ASN A 92 -3.67 4.21 12.91
CA ASN A 92 -4.44 5.23 13.63
C ASN A 92 -5.94 4.85 13.68
N PRO A 93 -6.35 4.01 14.65
CA PRO A 93 -7.73 3.54 14.76
C PRO A 93 -8.75 4.64 15.00
N GLU A 94 -8.33 5.72 15.66
CA GLU A 94 -9.15 6.92 15.98
C GLU A 94 -8.93 8.06 14.98
N GLY A 95 -8.09 7.82 13.96
CA GLY A 95 -7.73 8.82 12.99
C GLY A 95 -8.91 9.32 12.17
N PRO A 96 -8.81 10.54 11.63
CA PRO A 96 -9.86 11.07 10.78
C PRO A 96 -10.14 10.11 9.62
N SER A 97 -11.41 10.03 9.23
CA SER A 97 -11.80 9.24 8.06
C SER A 97 -10.94 9.66 6.87
N ILE A 98 -10.61 8.70 6.00
CA ILE A 98 -9.69 8.74 4.84
C ILE A 98 -9.70 10.05 4.02
N ASP A 99 -10.76 10.83 4.11
CA ASP A 99 -10.90 12.15 3.53
C ASP A 99 -9.79 13.15 3.96
N GLU A 100 -9.17 13.03 5.15
CA GLU A 100 -8.11 13.98 5.60
C GLU A 100 -6.67 13.56 5.23
N LEU A 101 -6.35 12.26 5.21
CA LEU A 101 -4.99 11.77 4.89
C LEU A 101 -4.62 11.91 3.40
N LEU A 102 -5.62 12.00 2.52
CA LEU A 102 -5.42 12.23 1.08
C LEU A 102 -5.19 13.70 0.71
N ILE A 103 -5.54 14.64 1.60
CA ILE A 103 -5.35 16.09 1.37
C ILE A 103 -3.87 16.48 1.56
N GLY A 104 -3.09 15.71 2.33
CA GLY A 104 -1.68 16.00 2.62
C GLY A 104 -0.66 15.53 1.56
N ILE A 105 -1.08 15.08 0.38
CA ILE A 105 -0.19 14.70 -0.74
C ILE A 105 -0.34 15.70 -1.91
N HIS A 106 -0.47 16.99 -1.60
CA HIS A 106 -0.31 18.08 -2.56
C HIS A 106 0.76 19.06 -2.09
#